data_AF-A0A5B7HZ91-F1
#
_entry.id   AF-A0A5B7HZ91-F1
#
_cell.length_a   1.000
_cell.length_b   1.000
_cell.length_c   1.000
_cell.angle_alpha   90.00
_cell.angle_beta   90.00
_cell.angle_gamma   90.00
#
_symmetry.space_group_name_H-M   'P 1'
#
loop_
_entity.id
_entity.type
_entity.pdbx_description
1 polymer ?
#
loop_
_entity_poly.entity_id
_entity_poly.type
_entity_poly.pdbx_seq_one_letter_code
_entity_poly.pdbx_strand_id
1 'polypeptide(L)'
;MTEDLEASALFRRKGLREFWINENNVAKYHQLCTVVEPFLLAFPNSYMVEAGFSHANAVLTKQRTRLSLEKRGDLRLKLTNLHPNISTLVGAHQAHPSH
;
A
#
# COMPACT_ATOMS: atom_id res chain seq x y z
N MET A 1 17.15 12.85 -19.22
CA MET A 1 17.07 13.59 -17.94
C MET A 1 15.77 14.40 -17.83
N THR A 2 15.36 15.12 -18.88
CA THR A 2 14.08 15.87 -18.90
C THR A 2 12.83 14.99 -18.79
N GLU A 3 12.83 13.81 -19.41
CA GLU A 3 11.68 12.89 -19.36
C GLU A 3 11.40 12.31 -17.97
N ASP A 4 12.44 11.96 -17.22
CA ASP A 4 12.26 11.48 -15.84
C ASP A 4 11.79 12.59 -14.89
N LEU A 5 12.15 13.84 -15.17
CA LEU A 5 11.66 14.99 -14.41
C LEU A 5 10.16 15.21 -14.65
N GLU A 6 9.73 15.15 -15.91
CA GLU A 6 8.32 15.18 -16.31
C GLU A 6 7.53 14.04 -15.67
N ALA A 7 8.07 12.81 -15.71
CA ALA A 7 7.46 11.64 -15.09
C ALA A 7 7.34 11.80 -13.56
N SER A 8 8.38 12.31 -12.90
CA SER A 8 8.36 12.58 -11.46
C SER A 8 7.31 13.64 -11.08
N ALA A 9 7.22 14.72 -11.85
CA ALA A 9 6.21 15.77 -11.66
C ALA A 9 4.79 15.22 -11.87
N LEU A 10 4.60 14.41 -12.91
CA LEU A 10 3.33 13.76 -13.20
C LEU A 10 2.92 12.79 -12.09
N PHE A 11 3.87 11.99 -11.58
CA PHE A 11 3.65 11.07 -10.47
C PHE A 11 3.19 11.81 -9.21
N ARG A 12 3.87 12.91 -8.85
CA ARG A 12 3.47 13.75 -7.69
C ARG A 12 2.07 14.33 -7.85
N ARG A 13 1.68 14.70 -9.08
CA ARG A 13 0.36 15.28 -9.37
C ARG A 13 -0.76 14.25 -9.39
N LYS A 14 -0.53 13.09 -10.00
CA LYS A 14 -1.56 12.08 -10.28
C LYS A 14 -1.62 10.96 -9.24
N GLY A 15 -0.54 10.70 -8.51
CA GLY A 15 -0.45 9.58 -7.58
C GLY A 15 -0.13 8.25 -8.26
N LEU A 16 0.06 7.21 -7.44
CA LEU A 16 0.56 5.90 -7.89
C LEU A 16 -0.30 5.26 -8.99
N ARG A 17 -1.61 5.18 -8.78
CA ARG A 17 -2.50 4.42 -9.67
C ARG A 17 -2.66 5.10 -11.02
N GLU A 18 -3.03 6.37 -11.00
CA GLU A 18 -3.31 7.17 -12.19
C GLU A 18 -2.04 7.44 -13.02
N PHE A 19 -0.87 7.45 -12.39
CA PHE A 19 0.40 7.54 -13.08
C PHE A 19 0.70 6.26 -13.87
N TRP A 20 0.62 5.09 -13.23
CA TRP A 20 1.03 3.83 -13.85
C TRP A 20 0.01 3.24 -14.84
N ILE A 21 -1.27 3.62 -14.74
CA ILE A 21 -2.32 3.23 -15.71
C ILE A 21 -2.29 4.08 -16.99
N ASN A 22 -1.55 5.19 -17.01
CA ASN A 22 -1.46 6.06 -18.18
C ASN A 22 -0.77 5.35 -19.36
N GLU A 23 -1.43 5.26 -20.52
CA GLU A 23 -0.93 4.55 -21.71
C GLU A 23 0.46 5.01 -22.16
N ASN A 24 0.75 6.32 -22.08
CA ASN A 24 2.08 6.83 -22.44
C ASN A 24 3.15 6.32 -21.48
N ASN A 25 2.85 6.20 -20.19
CA ASN A 25 3.78 5.67 -19.19
C ASN A 25 3.92 4.15 -19.31
N VAL A 26 2.84 3.44 -19.64
CA VAL A 26 2.87 1.99 -19.91
C VAL A 26 3.78 1.68 -21.10
N ALA A 27 3.70 2.47 -22.16
CA ALA A 27 4.57 2.33 -23.32
C ALA A 27 6.04 2.66 -23.00
N LYS A 28 6.28 3.77 -22.27
CA LYS A 28 7.64 4.24 -21.95
C LYS A 28 8.36 3.36 -20.92
N TYR A 29 7.63 2.88 -19.91
CA TYR A 29 8.18 2.20 -18.74
C TYR A 29 7.64 0.77 -18.61
N HIS A 30 7.48 0.06 -19.74
CA HIS A 30 6.83 -1.25 -19.80
C HIS A 30 7.35 -2.25 -18.74
N GLN A 31 8.67 -2.39 -18.62
CA GLN A 31 9.30 -3.30 -17.65
C GLN A 31 8.95 -2.93 -16.18
N LEU A 32 8.88 -1.64 -15.87
CA LEU A 32 8.49 -1.18 -14.53
C LEU A 32 7.00 -1.37 -14.31
N CYS A 33 6.16 -1.13 -15.32
CA CYS A 33 4.72 -1.39 -15.25
C CYS A 33 4.43 -2.85 -14.91
N THR A 34 5.13 -3.82 -15.51
CA THR A 34 4.97 -5.25 -15.18
C THR A 34 5.28 -5.55 -13.71
N VAL A 35 6.27 -4.86 -13.14
CA VAL A 35 6.61 -5.03 -11.72
C VAL A 35 5.59 -4.34 -10.81
N VAL A 36 5.05 -3.19 -11.22
CA VAL A 36 4.14 -2.38 -10.40
C VAL A 36 2.70 -2.88 -10.47
N GLU A 37 2.28 -3.53 -11.56
CA GLU A 37 0.92 -4.00 -11.80
C GLU A 37 0.31 -4.79 -10.62
N PRO A 38 1.00 -5.78 -10.01
CA PRO A 38 0.48 -6.50 -8.84
C PRO A 38 0.23 -5.59 -7.63
N PHE A 39 0.98 -4.49 -7.49
CA PHE A 39 0.83 -3.52 -6.40
C PHE A 39 -0.31 -2.53 -6.64
N LEU A 40 -0.79 -2.39 -7.88
CA LEU A 40 -1.98 -1.59 -8.21
C LEU A 40 -3.27 -2.33 -7.91
N LEU A 41 -3.23 -3.66 -7.88
CA LEU A 41 -4.37 -4.51 -7.53
C LEU A 41 -4.55 -4.56 -6.01
N ALA A 42 -5.81 -4.65 -5.56
CA ALA A 42 -6.11 -4.85 -4.14
C ALA A 42 -5.63 -6.24 -3.67
N PHE A 43 -5.80 -7.26 -4.52
CA PHE A 43 -5.37 -8.63 -4.30
C PHE A 43 -4.78 -9.21 -5.59
N PRO A 44 -3.45 -9.31 -5.72
CA PRO A 44 -2.81 -9.76 -6.95
C PRO A 44 -2.93 -11.27 -7.23
N ASN A 45 -3.34 -12.09 -6.25
CA ASN A 45 -3.58 -13.51 -6.45
C ASN A 45 -4.76 -14.03 -5.60
N SER A 46 -5.30 -15.19 -5.96
CA SER A 46 -6.43 -15.83 -5.27
C SER A 46 -6.12 -16.16 -3.80
N TYR A 47 -4.88 -16.53 -3.49
CA TYR A 47 -4.44 -16.77 -2.11
C TYR A 47 -4.59 -15.51 -1.25
N MET A 48 -4.24 -14.32 -1.76
CA MET A 48 -4.39 -13.07 -1.04
C MET A 48 -5.86 -12.69 -0.86
N VAL A 49 -6.74 -13.06 -1.78
CA VAL A 49 -8.20 -12.93 -1.62
C VAL A 49 -8.68 -13.80 -0.45
N GLU A 50 -8.35 -15.10 -0.48
CA GLU A 50 -8.74 -16.05 0.56
C GLU A 50 -8.18 -15.66 1.94
N ALA A 51 -6.88 -15.38 2.00
CA ALA A 51 -6.22 -14.91 3.21
C ALA A 51 -6.81 -13.59 3.70
N GLY A 52 -7.16 -12.67 2.80
CA GLY A 52 -7.79 -11.40 3.11
C GLY A 52 -9.15 -11.58 3.77
N PHE A 53 -10.02 -12.40 3.18
CA PHE A 53 -11.33 -12.73 3.75
C PHE A 53 -11.22 -13.46 5.09
N SER A 54 -10.30 -14.42 5.20
CA SER A 54 -10.05 -15.15 6.45
C SER A 54 -9.64 -14.20 7.59
N HIS A 55 -8.72 -13.26 7.31
CA HIS A 55 -8.31 -12.25 8.28
C HIS A 55 -9.43 -11.26 8.59
N ALA A 56 -10.19 -10.81 7.59
CA ALA A 56 -11.31 -9.91 7.82
C ALA A 56 -12.36 -10.55 8.74
N ASN A 57 -12.70 -11.81 8.48
CA ASN A 57 -13.60 -12.58 9.33
C ASN A 57 -13.04 -12.75 10.75
N ALA A 58 -11.74 -13.05 10.90
CA ALA A 58 -11.12 -13.17 12.21
C ALA A 58 -11.14 -11.86 13.02
N VAL A 59 -10.92 -10.71 12.37
CA VAL A 59 -11.04 -9.40 13.00
C VAL A 59 -12.48 -9.15 13.46
N LEU A 60 -13.47 -9.42 12.60
CA LEU A 60 -14.88 -9.19 12.90
C LEU A 60 -15.45 -10.12 13.98
N THR A 61 -14.99 -11.37 14.04
CA THR A 61 -15.61 -12.41 14.88
C THR A 61 -14.83 -12.75 16.15
N LYS A 62 -13.50 -12.56 16.16
CA LYS A 62 -12.63 -13.08 17.22
C LYS A 62 -11.81 -12.02 17.94
N GLN A 63 -11.53 -10.87 17.33
CA GLN A 63 -10.69 -9.86 17.95
C GLN A 63 -11.49 -8.76 18.65
N ARG A 64 -11.28 -8.61 19.96
CA ARG A 64 -11.74 -7.43 20.74
C ARG A 64 -10.81 -6.21 20.60
N THR A 65 -9.73 -6.35 19.84
CA THR A 65 -8.67 -5.34 19.68
C THR A 65 -9.08 -4.29 18.65
N ARG A 66 -8.60 -3.04 18.79
CA ARG A 66 -8.86 -1.88 17.89
C ARG A 66 -8.25 -2.03 16.48
N LEU A 67 -8.23 -3.23 15.91
CA LEU A 67 -7.85 -3.44 14.52
C LEU A 67 -8.94 -2.90 13.61
N SER A 68 -8.54 -2.08 12.65
CA SER A 68 -9.41 -1.56 11.61
C SER A 68 -9.05 -2.21 10.29
N LEU A 69 -10.04 -2.88 9.69
CA LEU A 69 -9.90 -3.52 8.38
C LEU A 69 -9.38 -2.54 7.31
N GLU A 70 -9.89 -1.30 7.32
CA GLU A 70 -9.67 -0.35 6.24
C GLU A 70 -8.93 0.91 6.69
N LYS A 71 -9.29 1.51 7.83
CA LYS A 71 -8.82 2.87 8.17
C LYS A 71 -7.36 2.95 8.61
N ARG A 72 -6.82 1.86 9.14
CA ARG A 72 -5.44 1.81 9.68
C ARG A 72 -4.47 1.02 8.81
N GLY A 73 -4.96 0.38 7.74
CA GLY A 73 -4.15 -0.47 6.89
C GLY A 73 -3.73 -1.80 7.53
N ASP A 74 -4.37 -2.21 8.63
CA ASP A 74 -3.99 -3.41 9.39
C ASP A 74 -4.10 -4.69 8.54
N LEU A 75 -5.15 -4.78 7.70
CA LEU A 75 -5.31 -5.90 6.77
C LEU A 75 -4.20 -5.90 5.71
N ARG A 76 -3.84 -4.73 5.17
CA ARG A 76 -2.75 -4.60 4.19
C ARG A 76 -1.40 -4.99 4.78
N LEU A 77 -1.11 -4.55 6.00
CA LEU A 77 0.10 -4.92 6.73
C LEU A 77 0.17 -6.44 6.98
N LYS A 78 -0.97 -7.07 7.25
CA LYS A 78 -1.01 -8.52 7.52
C LYS A 78 -0.85 -9.37 6.27
N LEU A 79 -1.36 -8.90 5.12
CA LEU A 79 -1.34 -9.64 3.86
C LEU A 79 -0.07 -9.42 3.03
N THR A 80 0.72 -8.41 3.36
CA THR A 80 1.94 -8.07 2.62
C THR A 80 3.16 -8.27 3.50
N ASN A 81 4.31 -8.57 2.89
CA ASN A 81 5.60 -8.60 3.59
C ASN A 81 6.16 -7.18 3.85
N LEU A 82 5.28 -6.16 3.88
CA LEU A 82 5.67 -4.79 4.15
C LEU A 82 5.97 -4.65 5.65
N HIS A 83 7.21 -4.32 5.95
CA HIS A 83 7.62 -4.03 7.31
C HIS A 83 7.41 -2.54 7.58
N PRO A 84 6.69 -2.17 8.64
CA PRO A 84 6.59 -0.77 9.02
C PRO A 84 7.98 -0.23 9.38
N ASN A 85 8.27 1.00 8.97
CA ASN A 85 9.51 1.66 9.36
C ASN A 85 9.41 2.12 10.83
N ILE A 86 9.77 1.22 11.74
CA ILE A 86 9.66 1.43 13.19
C ILE A 86 10.41 2.69 13.63
N SER A 87 11.61 2.95 13.09
CA SER A 87 12.40 4.13 13.45
C SER A 87 11.66 5.43 13.16
N THR A 88 11.00 5.53 12.00
CA THR A 88 10.18 6.70 11.66
C THR A 88 8.93 6.82 12.53
N LEU A 89 8.29 5.69 12.87
CA LEU A 89 7.11 5.66 13.74
C LEU A 89 7.45 6.11 15.16
N VAL A 90 8.57 5.65 15.70
CA VAL A 90 9.08 6.04 17.03
C VAL A 90 9.44 7.53 17.03
N GLY A 91 10.13 8.03 16.01
CA GLY A 91 10.46 9.45 15.91
C GLY A 91 9.24 10.38 15.80
N ALA A 92 8.14 9.91 15.21
CA ALA A 92 6.88 10.64 15.13
C ALA A 92 6.00 10.49 16.38
N HIS A 93 6.31 9.54 17.27
CA HIS A 93 5.52 9.29 18.47
C HIS A 93 5.83 10.34 19.53
N GLN A 94 4.86 11.22 19.82
CA GLN A 94 4.94 12.04 21.03
C GLN A 94 4.63 11.17 22.24
N ALA A 95 5.62 11.01 23.12
CA ALA A 95 5.40 10.41 24.42
C ALA A 95 4.38 11.26 25.18
N HIS A 96 3.22 10.70 25.47
CA HIS A 96 2.27 11.35 26.35
C HIS A 96 2.88 11.41 27.75
N PRO A 97 3.01 12.62 28.35
CA PRO A 97 3.37 12.69 29.75
C PRO A 97 2.27 12.02 30.57
N SER A 98 2.64 10.98 31.32
CA SER A 98 1.79 10.40 32.35
C SER A 98 1.64 11.42 33.48
N HIS A 99 0.39 11.69 33.90
CA HIS A 99 0.06 12.54 35.05
C HIS A 99 0.40 11.87 36.39
#